data_AF-A0A418YJP1-F1
#
_entry.id   AF-A0A418YJP1-F1
#
_cell.length_a   1.000
_cell.length_b   1.000
_cell.length_c   1.000
_cell.angle_alpha   90.00
_cell.angle_beta   90.00
_cell.angle_gamma   90.00
#
_symmetry.space_group_name_H-M   'P 1'
#
loop_
_entity.id
_entity.type
_entity.pdbx_description
1 polymer ?
#
loop_
_entity_poly.entity_id
_entity_poly.type
_entity_poly.pdbx_seq_one_letter_code
_entity_poly.pdbx_strand_id
1 'polypeptide(L)'
;MKYLLLLIITASGTLLYQQQPRDHAPVSHYAELIERVKVGSVSQDEVKQGVKLLAEDFCNDDEFQQTTGSNTQECLQKLASYDAMCTKRIFADAPQDYEEKQQIAQFAKRYTHCVDTL
;
A
#
# COMPACT_ATOMS: atom_id res chain seq x y z
N MET A 1 -35.90 10.55 -33.32
CA MET A 1 -35.68 9.71 -32.13
C MET A 1 -34.54 8.67 -32.29
N LYS A 2 -33.59 8.87 -33.21
CA LYS A 2 -32.51 7.90 -33.50
C LYS A 2 -31.18 8.20 -32.79
N TYR A 3 -31.03 9.43 -32.29
CA TYR A 3 -29.81 9.91 -31.62
C TYR A 3 -29.86 9.84 -30.09
N LEU A 4 -31.04 9.60 -29.49
CA LEU A 4 -31.18 9.43 -28.04
C LEU A 4 -30.53 8.12 -27.54
N LEU A 5 -30.56 7.06 -28.35
CA LEU A 5 -29.89 5.79 -28.02
C LEU A 5 -28.36 5.92 -28.04
N LEU A 6 -27.80 6.78 -28.90
CA LEU A 6 -26.35 6.97 -28.98
C LEU A 6 -25.78 7.72 -27.76
N LEU A 7 -26.54 8.66 -27.19
CA LEU A 7 -26.13 9.39 -25.98
C LEU A 7 -26.17 8.52 -24.72
N ILE A 8 -27.06 7.54 -24.66
CA ILE A 8 -27.13 6.61 -23.52
C ILE A 8 -25.91 5.66 -23.54
N ILE A 9 -25.47 5.22 -24.72
CA ILE A 9 -24.31 4.32 -24.86
C ILE A 9 -23.01 5.04 -24.49
N THR A 10 -22.83 6.30 -24.87
CA THR A 10 -21.62 7.05 -24.53
C THR A 10 -21.59 7.46 -23.05
N ALA A 11 -22.74 7.81 -22.46
CA ALA A 11 -22.83 8.15 -21.03
C ALA A 11 -22.68 6.92 -20.11
N SER A 12 -23.17 5.75 -20.53
CA SER A 12 -22.95 4.51 -19.78
C SER A 12 -21.50 4.02 -19.91
N GLY A 13 -20.85 4.21 -21.07
CA GLY A 13 -19.43 3.91 -21.24
C GLY A 13 -18.52 4.72 -20.31
N THR A 14 -18.78 6.02 -20.12
CA THR A 14 -17.98 6.86 -19.20
C THR A 14 -18.26 6.59 -17.73
N LEU A 15 -19.52 6.33 -17.36
CA LEU A 15 -19.88 6.01 -15.97
C LEU A 15 -19.39 4.62 -15.54
N LEU A 16 -19.42 3.62 -16.43
CA LEU A 16 -18.90 2.28 -16.13
C LEU A 16 -17.37 2.24 -16.05
N TYR A 17 -16.66 3.12 -16.77
CA TYR A 17 -15.19 3.19 -16.68
C TYR A 17 -14.71 3.68 -15.30
N GLN A 18 -15.49 4.53 -14.64
CA GLN A 18 -15.17 5.02 -13.29
C GLN A 18 -15.52 4.00 -12.19
N GLN A 19 -16.33 2.98 -12.49
CA GLN A 19 -16.82 2.01 -11.52
C GLN A 19 -16.16 0.63 -11.66
N GLN A 20 -15.08 0.49 -12.42
CA GLN A 20 -14.31 -0.75 -12.40
C GLN A 20 -13.81 -0.96 -10.96
N PRO A 21 -14.28 -2.01 -10.25
CA PRO A 21 -13.66 -2.40 -9.00
C PRO A 21 -12.21 -2.68 -9.35
N ARG A 22 -11.28 -2.00 -8.67
CA ARG A 22 -9.87 -2.36 -8.73
C ARG A 22 -9.72 -3.70 -8.01
N ASP A 23 -10.16 -4.79 -8.65
CA ASP A 23 -9.89 -6.19 -8.28
C ASP A 23 -8.41 -6.49 -8.56
N HIS A 24 -7.53 -5.66 -8.03
CA HIS A 24 -6.12 -5.93 -8.04
C HIS A 24 -5.86 -6.98 -6.98
N ALA A 25 -5.24 -8.09 -7.39
CA ALA A 25 -4.78 -9.10 -6.46
C ALA A 25 -3.97 -8.44 -5.34
N PRO A 26 -4.06 -8.94 -4.09
CA PRO A 26 -3.30 -8.41 -2.96
C PRO A 26 -1.84 -8.25 -3.35
N VAL A 27 -1.26 -7.08 -3.05
CA VAL A 27 0.17 -6.83 -3.26
C VAL A 27 0.95 -7.90 -2.52
N SER A 28 1.84 -8.60 -3.21
CA SER A 28 2.58 -9.73 -2.66
C SER A 28 3.98 -9.36 -2.15
N HIS A 29 4.53 -8.23 -2.62
CA HIS A 29 5.81 -7.68 -2.19
C HIS A 29 5.85 -6.17 -2.44
N TYR A 30 6.64 -5.42 -1.66
CA TYR A 30 6.69 -3.96 -1.77
C TYR A 30 7.12 -3.46 -3.15
N ALA A 31 8.01 -4.18 -3.86
CA ALA A 31 8.44 -3.76 -5.20
C ALA A 31 7.28 -3.78 -6.22
N GLU A 32 6.31 -4.68 -6.06
CA GLU A 32 5.12 -4.75 -6.92
C GLU A 32 4.27 -3.48 -6.79
N LEU A 33 4.11 -2.96 -5.57
CA LEU A 33 3.42 -1.69 -5.31
C LEU A 33 4.11 -0.52 -6.06
N ILE A 34 5.44 -0.53 -6.09
CA ILE A 34 6.25 0.50 -6.75
C ILE A 34 6.17 0.40 -8.28
N GLU A 35 5.98 -0.77 -8.85
CA GLU A 35 5.73 -0.91 -10.29
C GLU A 35 4.30 -0.50 -10.65
N ARG A 36 3.30 -0.85 -9.82
CA ARG A 36 1.90 -0.48 -10.04
C ARG A 36 1.69 1.04 -10.04
N VAL A 37 2.32 1.76 -9.10
CA VAL A 37 2.18 3.24 -9.04
C VAL A 37 2.77 3.96 -10.27
N LYS A 38 3.68 3.32 -11.02
CA LYS A 38 4.22 3.92 -12.26
C LYS A 38 3.24 3.89 -13.42
N VAL A 39 2.30 2.94 -13.40
CA VAL A 39 1.35 2.71 -14.49
C VAL A 39 -0.07 3.18 -14.15
N GLY A 40 -0.34 3.53 -12.88
CA GLY A 40 -1.63 4.03 -12.42
C GLY A 40 -1.61 4.39 -10.94
N SER A 41 -2.76 4.77 -10.37
CA SER A 41 -2.89 4.97 -8.92
C SER A 41 -3.03 3.64 -8.18
N VAL A 42 -2.49 3.61 -6.96
CA VAL A 42 -2.65 2.49 -6.01
C VAL A 42 -3.45 2.96 -4.80
N SER A 43 -4.26 2.06 -4.25
CA SER A 43 -5.13 2.37 -3.11
C SER A 43 -4.36 2.42 -1.79
N GLN A 44 -4.94 3.08 -0.79
CA GLN A 44 -4.38 3.12 0.56
C GLN A 44 -4.22 1.73 1.18
N ASP A 45 -5.13 0.80 0.91
CA ASP A 45 -5.03 -0.56 1.45
C ASP A 45 -3.90 -1.36 0.80
N GLU A 46 -3.67 -1.19 -0.51
CA GLU A 46 -2.49 -1.73 -1.18
C GLU A 46 -1.20 -1.17 -0.59
N VAL A 47 -1.17 0.13 -0.26
CA VAL A 47 -0.02 0.75 0.39
C VAL A 47 0.18 0.20 1.81
N LYS A 48 -0.88 0.09 2.62
CA LYS A 48 -0.79 -0.51 3.98
C LYS A 48 -0.23 -1.93 3.91
N GLN A 49 -0.73 -2.75 2.98
CA GLN A 49 -0.24 -4.10 2.77
C GLN A 49 1.23 -4.11 2.33
N GLY A 50 1.59 -3.27 1.37
CA GLY A 50 2.96 -3.20 0.85
C GLY A 50 3.98 -2.74 1.89
N VAL A 51 3.66 -1.76 2.74
CA VAL A 51 4.59 -1.30 3.79
C VAL A 51 4.74 -2.32 4.92
N LYS A 52 3.70 -3.10 5.19
CA LYS A 52 3.78 -4.23 6.12
C LYS A 52 4.70 -5.32 5.58
N LEU A 53 4.52 -5.72 4.31
CA LEU A 53 5.40 -6.69 3.64
C LEU A 53 6.85 -6.21 3.64
N LEU A 54 7.10 -4.92 3.39
CA LEU A 54 8.45 -4.36 3.50
C LEU A 54 9.05 -4.53 4.90
N ALA A 55 8.25 -4.33 5.95
CA ALA A 55 8.72 -4.53 7.32
C ALA A 55 8.97 -6.01 7.63
N GLU A 56 8.14 -6.92 7.11
CA GLU A 56 8.36 -8.37 7.19
C GLU A 56 9.65 -8.77 6.47
N ASP A 57 9.91 -8.23 5.28
CA ASP A 57 11.15 -8.44 4.53
C ASP A 57 12.38 -8.01 5.36
N PHE A 58 12.33 -6.83 6.00
CA PHE A 58 13.40 -6.40 6.91
C PHE A 58 13.57 -7.31 8.14
N CYS A 59 12.47 -7.85 8.68
CA CYS A 59 12.57 -8.81 9.78
C CYS A 59 13.26 -10.12 9.38
N ASN A 60 13.08 -10.53 8.13
CA ASN A 60 13.69 -11.74 7.56
C ASN A 60 15.09 -11.51 6.96
N ASP A 61 15.57 -10.27 6.94
CA ASP A 61 16.89 -9.92 6.44
C ASP A 61 17.95 -10.02 7.56
N ASP A 62 18.86 -10.99 7.42
CA ASP A 62 19.90 -11.28 8.43
C ASP A 62 20.86 -10.10 8.66
N GLU A 63 21.17 -9.31 7.63
CA GLU A 63 22.06 -8.14 7.74
C GLU A 63 21.38 -7.02 8.53
N PHE A 64 20.08 -6.83 8.30
CA PHE A 64 19.25 -5.89 9.05
C PHE A 64 19.10 -6.32 10.52
N GLN A 65 18.86 -7.60 10.78
CA GLN A 65 18.79 -8.14 12.14
C GLN A 65 20.11 -7.93 12.90
N GLN A 66 21.25 -8.19 12.26
CA GLN A 66 22.57 -7.95 12.85
C GLN A 66 22.80 -6.48 13.19
N THR A 67 22.34 -5.57 12.33
CA THR A 67 22.49 -4.12 12.52
C THR A 67 21.62 -3.59 13.65
N THR A 68 20.40 -4.12 13.79
CA THR A 68 19.44 -3.70 14.81
C THR A 68 19.60 -4.43 16.14
N GLY A 69 20.37 -5.52 16.17
CA GLY A 69 20.57 -6.34 17.37
C GLY A 69 19.34 -7.16 17.77
N SER A 70 18.36 -7.28 16.87
CA SER A 70 17.16 -8.11 17.03
C SER A 70 17.36 -9.47 16.36
N ASN A 71 16.52 -10.45 16.70
CA ASN A 71 16.34 -11.64 15.85
C ASN A 71 15.02 -11.57 15.09
N THR A 72 14.91 -12.37 14.03
CA THR A 72 13.72 -12.41 13.16
C THR A 72 12.42 -12.59 13.93
N GLN A 73 12.41 -13.48 14.94
CA GLN A 73 11.20 -13.76 15.70
C GLN A 73 10.77 -12.57 16.57
N GLU A 74 11.71 -11.92 17.24
CA GLU A 74 11.45 -10.69 18.00
C GLU A 74 10.98 -9.55 17.10
N CYS A 75 11.59 -9.38 15.93
CA CYS A 75 11.19 -8.38 14.94
C CYS A 75 9.75 -8.62 14.45
N LEU A 76 9.41 -9.86 14.07
CA LEU A 76 8.06 -10.21 13.61
C LEU A 76 7.02 -10.07 14.73
N GLN A 77 7.35 -10.41 15.97
CA GLN A 77 6.46 -10.20 17.11
C GLN A 77 6.21 -8.71 17.37
N LYS A 78 7.26 -7.90 17.30
CA LYS A 78 7.18 -6.45 17.43
C LYS A 78 6.32 -5.84 16.33
N LEU A 79 6.54 -6.24 15.08
CA LEU A 79 5.71 -5.86 13.94
C LEU A 79 4.24 -6.22 14.17
N ALA A 80 3.94 -7.47 14.53
CA ALA A 80 2.56 -7.90 14.80
C ALA A 80 1.90 -7.12 15.95
N SER A 81 2.67 -6.76 16.98
CA SER A 81 2.17 -6.02 18.14
C SER A 81 1.84 -4.56 17.82
N TYR A 82 2.62 -3.94 16.93
CA TYR A 82 2.49 -2.52 16.62
C TYR A 82 1.79 -2.24 15.29
N ASP A 83 1.53 -3.24 14.45
CA ASP A 83 0.93 -3.08 13.12
C ASP A 83 -0.36 -2.25 13.16
N ALA A 84 -1.35 -2.66 13.95
CA ALA A 84 -2.63 -1.97 14.02
C ALA A 84 -2.49 -0.51 14.50
N MET A 85 -1.62 -0.27 15.48
CA MET A 85 -1.41 1.06 16.03
C MET A 85 -0.68 1.97 15.03
N CYS A 86 0.41 1.48 14.43
CA CYS A 86 1.21 2.22 13.45
C CYS A 86 0.42 2.46 12.18
N THR A 87 -0.32 1.47 11.68
CA THR A 87 -1.23 1.63 10.54
C THR A 87 -2.25 2.73 10.82
N LYS A 88 -2.94 2.69 11.97
CA LYS A 88 -3.91 3.72 12.33
C LYS A 88 -3.26 5.11 12.42
N ARG A 89 -2.11 5.22 13.08
CA ARG A 89 -1.43 6.51 13.31
C ARG A 89 -0.87 7.13 12.03
N ILE A 90 -0.27 6.30 11.16
CA ILE A 90 0.38 6.77 9.95
C ILE A 90 -0.63 7.09 8.86
N PHE A 91 -1.71 6.31 8.75
CA PHE A 91 -2.68 6.41 7.66
C PHE A 91 -4.01 7.11 8.01
N ALA A 92 -4.18 7.65 9.22
CA ALA A 92 -5.43 8.32 9.65
C ALA A 92 -5.90 9.41 8.67
N ASP A 93 -4.98 10.29 8.24
CA ASP A 93 -5.26 11.42 7.36
C ASP A 93 -4.61 11.26 5.98
N ALA A 94 -4.33 10.01 5.60
CA ALA A 94 -3.64 9.71 4.35
C ALA A 94 -4.63 9.67 3.17
N PRO A 95 -4.18 9.97 1.94
CA PRO A 95 -5.05 9.91 0.77
C PRO A 95 -5.57 8.48 0.54
N GLN A 96 -6.71 8.37 -0.14
CA GLN A 96 -7.28 7.08 -0.52
C GLN A 96 -6.54 6.45 -1.69
N ASP A 97 -5.93 7.27 -2.55
CA ASP A 97 -5.17 6.87 -3.72
C ASP A 97 -3.80 7.56 -3.74
N TYR A 98 -2.81 6.85 -4.27
CA TYR A 98 -1.43 7.30 -4.39
C TYR A 98 -1.01 7.21 -5.85
N GLU A 99 -0.45 8.30 -6.37
CA GLU A 99 -0.01 8.40 -7.78
C GLU A 99 1.51 8.53 -7.89
N GLU A 100 2.20 8.80 -6.79
CA GLU A 100 3.64 9.02 -6.78
C GLU A 100 4.36 8.00 -5.90
N LYS A 101 5.42 7.40 -6.45
CA LYS A 101 6.35 6.52 -5.72
C LYS A 101 6.89 7.18 -4.45
N GLN A 102 7.18 8.48 -4.53
CA GLN A 102 7.76 9.26 -3.44
C GLN A 102 6.81 9.32 -2.24
N GLN A 103 5.50 9.45 -2.49
CA GLN A 103 4.50 9.43 -1.43
C GLN A 103 4.52 8.07 -0.73
N ILE A 104 4.45 6.97 -1.50
CA ILE A 104 4.50 5.61 -0.96
C ILE A 104 5.75 5.38 -0.10
N ALA A 105 6.93 5.80 -0.60
CA ALA A 105 8.18 5.68 0.12
C ALA A 105 8.20 6.46 1.45
N GLN A 106 7.55 7.63 1.51
CA GLN A 106 7.41 8.39 2.77
C GLN A 106 6.55 7.64 3.78
N PHE A 107 5.45 7.03 3.34
CA PHE A 107 4.59 6.22 4.21
C PHE A 107 5.31 4.95 4.68
N ALA A 108 6.04 4.28 3.80
CA ALA A 108 6.88 3.13 4.14
C ALA A 108 7.88 3.47 5.24
N LYS A 109 8.65 4.55 5.06
CA LYS A 109 9.63 5.01 6.05
C LYS A 109 8.97 5.36 7.41
N ARG A 110 7.82 6.02 7.39
CA ARG A 110 7.10 6.39 8.61
C ARG A 110 6.57 5.16 9.34
N TYR A 111 6.07 4.17 8.61
CA TYR A 111 5.57 2.92 9.16
C TYR A 111 6.71 2.09 9.79
N THR A 112 7.79 1.84 9.04
CA THR A 112 8.92 1.07 9.55
C THR A 112 9.56 1.74 10.76
N HIS A 113 9.71 3.07 10.73
CA HIS A 113 10.17 3.81 11.90
C HIS A 113 9.24 3.67 13.10
N CYS A 114 7.91 3.76 12.90
CA CYS A 114 6.93 3.60 13.97
C CYS A 114 7.03 2.22 14.64
N VAL A 115 7.19 1.15 13.84
CA VAL A 115 7.36 -0.19 14.37
C VAL A 115 8.70 -0.32 15.11
N ASP A 116 9.78 0.24 14.57
CA ASP A 116 11.13 0.11 15.11
C ASP A 116 11.41 0.94 16.39
N THR A 117 10.80 2.13 16.54
CA THR A 117 11.05 3.01 17.70
C THR A 117 10.31 2.66 18.99
N LEU A 118 9.56 1.55 19.05
CA LEU A 118 8.75 1.12 20.20
C LEU A 118 9.31 -0.13 20.90
#